data_AF-A0A9P4MFZ0-F1
#
_entry.id   AF-A0A9P4MFZ0-F1
#
_cell.length_a   1.000
_cell.length_b   1.000
_cell.length_c   1.000
_cell.angle_alpha   90.00
_cell.angle_beta   90.00
_cell.angle_gamma   90.00
#
_symmetry.space_group_name_H-M   'P 1'
#
loop_
_entity.id
_entity.type
_entity.pdbx_description
1 polymer ?
#
loop_
_entity_poly.entity_id
_entity_poly.type
_entity_poly.pdbx_seq_one_letter_code
_entity_poly.pdbx_strand_id
1 'polypeptide(L)'
;MDANERGRLTLQNPFYLDYHRLKTVYGVQIIRTPTLLSFAQLQNFFLSYAIDHSLGSFFWSHMDVIAISDELDQHAAIDNGFTTYQSLYLRAVETLRTHTSPNAEDKRWAAIFFAYDRLTLVNVKSYVDVGGWDTQIPFYGTDCDMHSRLSMAGWHTKELYTGLIYDIGHSLPDLGILYRPTVSNKATERGDSGYTDLLSTLDALQRVKNEQASGRNTWQGQQRGGHGEPFYRDPRGFEDAMRMTHDFGRSVFAEKWGHRDCDLEAAGLALDDQWKVTRDWESC
;
A
#
# COMPACT_ATOMS: atom_id res chain seq x y z
N MET A 1 2.47 -23.99 2.34
CA MET A 1 1.43 -22.93 2.35
C MET A 1 0.54 -23.04 1.11
N ASP A 2 -0.14 -24.18 0.95
CA ASP A 2 -1.08 -24.44 -0.15
C ASP A 2 -2.48 -24.80 0.38
N ALA A 3 -2.66 -24.81 1.70
CA ALA A 3 -3.90 -25.19 2.38
C ALA A 3 -5.09 -24.35 1.92
N ASN A 4 -4.90 -23.05 1.75
CA ASN A 4 -5.93 -22.13 1.29
C ASN A 4 -6.39 -22.44 -0.15
N GLU A 5 -5.44 -22.57 -1.08
CA GLU A 5 -5.73 -22.97 -2.47
C GLU A 5 -6.42 -24.34 -2.57
N ARG A 6 -6.13 -25.24 -1.63
CA ARG A 6 -6.77 -26.56 -1.51
C ARG A 6 -8.11 -26.55 -0.78
N GLY A 7 -8.66 -25.38 -0.42
CA GLY A 7 -9.94 -25.25 0.28
C GLY A 7 -9.92 -25.79 1.72
N ARG A 8 -8.75 -25.79 2.38
CA ARG A 8 -8.56 -26.32 3.74
C ARG A 8 -8.57 -25.25 4.84
N LEU A 9 -8.76 -23.98 4.48
CA LEU A 9 -8.87 -22.88 5.44
C LEU A 9 -10.31 -22.36 5.47
N THR A 10 -10.82 -22.07 6.66
CA THR A 10 -12.13 -21.42 6.81
C THR A 10 -12.02 -19.91 6.72
N LEU A 11 -13.16 -19.22 6.51
CA LEU A 11 -13.24 -17.76 6.44
C LEU A 11 -12.69 -17.03 7.68
N GLN A 12 -12.65 -17.71 8.83
CA GLN A 12 -12.16 -17.14 10.08
C GLN A 12 -10.66 -17.31 10.27
N ASN A 13 -9.98 -18.04 9.39
CA ASN A 13 -8.52 -18.15 9.39
C ASN A 13 -7.90 -16.83 8.88
N PRO A 14 -6.94 -16.22 9.61
CA PRO A 14 -6.26 -14.98 9.18
C PRO A 14 -5.56 -15.06 7.82
N PHE A 15 -5.25 -16.27 7.35
CA PHE A 15 -4.59 -16.51 6.06
C PHE A 15 -5.56 -16.94 4.96
N TYR A 16 -6.88 -16.86 5.21
CA TYR A 16 -7.90 -17.14 4.21
C TYR A 16 -7.89 -16.10 3.08
N LEU A 17 -8.16 -16.57 1.87
CA LEU A 17 -8.22 -15.79 0.64
C LEU A 17 -9.17 -16.55 -0.29
N ASP A 18 -10.17 -15.88 -0.86
CA ASP A 18 -11.09 -16.53 -1.78
C ASP A 18 -10.43 -16.73 -3.16
N TYR A 19 -9.67 -17.82 -3.29
CA TYR A 19 -8.96 -18.19 -4.51
C TYR A 19 -9.91 -18.33 -5.71
N HIS A 20 -11.10 -18.88 -5.50
CA HIS A 20 -12.06 -19.09 -6.58
C HIS A 20 -12.58 -17.75 -7.11
N ARG A 21 -13.03 -16.86 -6.22
CA ARG A 21 -13.50 -15.53 -6.59
C ARG A 21 -12.41 -14.72 -7.29
N LEU A 22 -11.20 -14.67 -6.73
CA LEU A 22 -10.11 -13.90 -7.33
C LEU A 22 -9.68 -14.44 -8.69
N LYS A 23 -9.40 -15.75 -8.81
CA LYS A 23 -8.91 -16.33 -10.07
C LYS A 23 -10.00 -16.46 -11.13
N THR A 24 -11.18 -16.95 -10.75
CA THR A 24 -12.22 -17.37 -11.71
C THR A 24 -13.17 -16.23 -12.06
N VAL A 25 -13.55 -15.40 -11.08
CA VAL A 25 -14.52 -14.31 -11.29
C VAL A 25 -13.80 -13.04 -11.73
N TYR A 26 -12.70 -12.67 -11.06
CA TYR A 26 -12.00 -11.42 -11.33
C TYR A 26 -10.75 -11.55 -12.22
N GLY A 27 -10.35 -12.77 -12.59
CA GLY A 27 -9.19 -13.00 -13.45
C GLY A 27 -7.85 -12.58 -12.84
N VAL A 28 -7.77 -12.51 -11.50
CA VAL A 28 -6.57 -12.09 -10.78
C VAL A 28 -5.54 -13.22 -10.74
N GLN A 29 -4.30 -12.93 -11.13
CA GLN A 29 -3.18 -13.83 -10.92
C GLN A 29 -2.76 -13.79 -9.45
N ILE A 30 -2.71 -14.96 -8.81
CA ILE A 30 -2.23 -15.09 -7.44
C ILE A 30 -0.82 -15.67 -7.45
N ILE A 31 0.13 -14.88 -6.99
CA ILE A 31 1.52 -15.29 -6.77
C ILE A 31 1.69 -15.53 -5.27
N ARG A 32 2.21 -16.70 -4.90
CA ARG A 32 2.39 -17.08 -3.49
C ARG A 32 3.85 -16.96 -3.10
N THR A 33 4.09 -16.47 -1.89
CA THR A 33 5.39 -16.57 -1.24
C THR A 33 5.53 -17.95 -0.56
N PRO A 34 6.76 -18.44 -0.32
CA PRO A 34 6.99 -19.73 0.35
C PRO A 34 6.88 -19.66 1.89
N THR A 35 6.95 -18.45 2.45
CA THR A 35 6.69 -18.14 3.87
C THR A 35 5.97 -16.79 3.99
N LEU A 36 5.48 -16.46 5.19
CA LEU A 36 5.09 -15.09 5.53
C LEU A 36 6.32 -14.19 5.49
N LEU A 37 6.23 -13.08 4.75
CA LEU A 37 7.27 -12.07 4.64
C LEU A 37 6.94 -10.88 5.52
N SER A 38 7.96 -10.23 6.10
CA SER A 38 7.81 -8.88 6.65
C SER A 38 7.50 -7.88 5.53
N PHE A 39 7.14 -6.64 5.88
CA PHE A 39 6.88 -5.61 4.88
C PHE A 39 8.11 -5.37 3.98
N ALA A 40 9.28 -5.15 4.56
CA ALA A 40 10.51 -4.93 3.79
C ALA A 40 10.86 -6.13 2.89
N GLN A 41 10.66 -7.36 3.38
CA GLN A 41 10.85 -8.57 2.59
C GLN A 41 9.85 -8.68 1.44
N LEU A 42 8.58 -8.31 1.67
CA LEU A 42 7.54 -8.30 0.64
C LEU A 42 7.82 -7.25 -0.44
N GLN A 43 8.28 -6.06 -0.06
CA GLN A 43 8.67 -5.04 -1.03
C GLN A 43 9.85 -5.50 -1.90
N ASN A 44 10.86 -6.15 -1.29
CA ASN A 44 11.95 -6.76 -2.05
C ASN A 44 11.49 -7.93 -2.93
N PHE A 45 10.45 -8.68 -2.52
CA PHE A 45 9.85 -9.69 -3.38
C PHE A 45 9.19 -9.08 -4.62
N PHE A 46 8.48 -7.96 -4.49
CA PHE A 46 7.93 -7.24 -5.65
C PHE A 46 9.03 -6.72 -6.58
N LEU A 47 10.11 -6.14 -6.02
CA LEU A 47 11.26 -5.69 -6.80
C LEU A 47 11.93 -6.85 -7.54
N SER A 48 12.21 -7.96 -6.85
CA SER A 48 12.80 -9.16 -7.47
C SER A 48 11.92 -9.68 -8.59
N TYR A 49 10.61 -9.79 -8.35
CA TYR A 49 9.67 -10.24 -9.38
C TYR A 49 9.69 -9.30 -10.60
N ALA A 50 9.68 -7.98 -10.38
CA ALA A 50 9.74 -7.01 -11.45
C ALA A 50 11.04 -7.12 -12.25
N ILE A 51 12.18 -7.29 -11.59
CA ILE A 51 13.49 -7.50 -12.22
C ILE A 51 13.49 -8.78 -13.07
N ASP A 52 13.05 -9.90 -12.50
CA ASP A 52 13.02 -11.21 -13.17
C ASP A 52 12.12 -11.20 -14.42
N HIS A 53 11.12 -10.32 -14.45
CA HIS A 53 10.19 -10.15 -15.57
C HIS A 53 10.49 -8.92 -16.44
N SER A 54 11.66 -8.28 -16.24
CA SER A 54 12.09 -7.09 -16.99
C SER A 54 11.07 -5.94 -16.99
N LEU A 55 10.34 -5.78 -15.88
CA LEU A 55 9.41 -4.68 -15.66
C LEU A 55 10.19 -3.46 -15.13
N GLY A 56 10.12 -2.33 -15.83
CA GLY A 56 10.77 -1.09 -15.38
C GLY A 56 10.04 -0.38 -14.23
N SER A 57 8.76 -0.72 -14.01
CA SER A 57 7.90 -0.12 -13.00
C SER A 57 6.74 -1.03 -12.65
N PHE A 58 6.16 -0.86 -11.47
CA PHE A 58 4.94 -1.56 -11.05
C PHE A 58 4.09 -0.69 -10.11
N PHE A 59 2.80 -0.99 -10.03
CA PHE A 59 1.93 -0.43 -9.00
C PHE A 59 1.90 -1.36 -7.80
N TRP A 60 1.97 -0.77 -6.60
CA TRP A 60 1.76 -1.45 -5.32
C TRP A 60 0.67 -0.72 -4.55
N SER A 61 -0.07 -1.46 -3.74
CA SER A 61 -1.13 -0.90 -2.90
C SER A 61 -1.24 -1.71 -1.61
N HIS A 62 -1.66 -1.04 -0.53
CA HIS A 62 -1.97 -1.74 0.71
C HIS A 62 -3.19 -2.67 0.51
N MET A 63 -3.33 -3.70 1.35
CA MET A 63 -4.40 -4.70 1.22
C MET A 63 -5.78 -4.21 1.69
N ASP A 64 -5.80 -3.11 2.44
CA ASP A 64 -6.92 -2.55 3.19
C ASP A 64 -7.41 -1.22 2.60
N VAL A 65 -7.33 -1.10 1.26
CA VAL A 65 -7.79 0.08 0.54
C VAL A 65 -8.95 -0.20 -0.41
N ILE A 66 -9.76 0.83 -0.62
CA ILE A 66 -10.73 0.89 -1.71
C ILE A 66 -10.40 2.09 -2.58
N ALA A 67 -10.09 1.83 -3.85
CA ALA A 67 -9.79 2.84 -4.84
C ALA A 67 -10.99 3.03 -5.80
N ILE A 68 -11.52 4.24 -5.88
CA ILE A 68 -12.63 4.58 -6.78
C ILE A 68 -12.30 5.83 -7.60
N SER A 69 -12.95 5.94 -8.77
CA SER A 69 -12.89 7.18 -9.54
C SER A 69 -13.69 8.26 -8.83
N ASP A 70 -13.21 9.50 -8.86
CA ASP A 70 -13.97 10.61 -8.31
C ASP A 70 -15.01 11.10 -9.32
N GLU A 71 -16.24 10.66 -9.18
CA GLU A 71 -17.30 11.00 -10.13
C GLU A 71 -17.75 12.46 -10.05
N LEU A 72 -17.39 13.19 -8.99
CA LEU A 72 -17.66 14.61 -8.82
C LEU A 72 -16.48 15.49 -9.27
N ASP A 73 -15.39 14.86 -9.71
CA ASP A 73 -14.11 15.44 -10.17
C ASP A 73 -14.13 16.96 -10.35
N GLN A 74 -13.79 17.69 -9.28
CA GLN A 74 -13.71 19.14 -9.33
C GLN A 74 -12.56 19.65 -10.21
N HIS A 75 -11.65 18.76 -10.64
CA HIS A 75 -10.56 19.06 -11.56
C HIS A 75 -10.95 18.86 -13.02
N ALA A 76 -12.12 18.28 -13.31
CA ALA A 76 -12.62 18.16 -14.67
C ALA A 76 -13.00 19.56 -15.20
N ALA A 77 -12.31 20.01 -16.24
CA ALA A 77 -12.69 21.20 -16.99
C ALA A 77 -13.86 20.87 -17.93
N ILE A 78 -14.57 21.91 -18.37
CA ILE A 78 -15.49 21.80 -19.50
C ILE A 78 -14.73 22.26 -20.74
N ASP A 79 -14.56 21.36 -21.71
CA ASP A 79 -14.00 21.66 -23.02
C ASP A 79 -15.05 21.35 -24.09
N ASN A 80 -15.40 22.34 -24.92
CA ASN A 80 -16.43 22.25 -25.96
C ASN A 80 -17.77 21.65 -25.48
N GLY A 81 -18.16 21.91 -24.23
CA GLY A 81 -19.42 21.40 -23.65
C GLY A 81 -19.34 19.97 -23.09
N PHE A 82 -18.17 19.32 -23.15
CA PHE A 82 -17.93 18.01 -22.55
C PHE A 82 -16.96 18.12 -21.38
N THR A 83 -17.13 17.26 -20.37
CA THR A 83 -16.23 17.25 -19.21
C THR A 83 -14.93 16.53 -19.60
N THR A 84 -13.78 17.07 -19.22
CA THR A 84 -12.47 16.41 -19.38
C THR A 84 -12.24 15.32 -18.32
N TYR A 85 -13.31 14.74 -17.81
CA TYR A 85 -13.29 13.77 -16.72
C TYR A 85 -12.39 12.59 -17.08
N GLN A 86 -11.58 12.20 -16.11
CA GLN A 86 -10.75 11.01 -16.20
C GLN A 86 -11.01 10.12 -15.00
N SER A 87 -11.31 8.85 -15.29
CA SER A 87 -11.40 7.82 -14.26
C SER A 87 -10.07 7.58 -13.57
N LEU A 88 -10.11 6.91 -12.42
CA LEU A 88 -8.90 6.52 -11.70
C LEU A 88 -7.93 5.72 -12.57
N TYR A 89 -8.48 4.79 -13.34
CA TYR A 89 -7.70 3.97 -14.27
C TYR A 89 -6.99 4.84 -15.32
N LEU A 90 -7.69 5.79 -15.94
CA LEU A 90 -7.10 6.65 -16.96
C LEU A 90 -6.00 7.53 -16.39
N ARG A 91 -6.20 8.11 -15.21
CA ARG A 91 -5.20 8.93 -14.50
C ARG A 91 -3.95 8.12 -14.14
N ALA A 92 -4.13 6.91 -13.62
CA ALA A 92 -3.02 6.01 -13.28
C ALA A 92 -2.22 5.60 -14.53
N VAL A 93 -2.89 5.22 -15.62
CA VAL A 93 -2.24 4.85 -16.88
C VAL A 93 -1.53 6.04 -17.52
N GLU A 94 -2.12 7.23 -17.47
CA GLU A 94 -1.48 8.44 -18.01
C GLU A 94 -0.24 8.83 -17.19
N THR A 95 -0.31 8.68 -15.87
CA THR A 95 0.82 8.89 -14.97
C THR A 95 1.95 7.92 -15.30
N LEU A 96 1.64 6.63 -15.49
CA LEU A 96 2.61 5.63 -15.92
C LEU A 96 3.26 6.05 -17.24
N ARG A 97 2.47 6.31 -18.28
CA ARG A 97 2.98 6.69 -19.61
C ARG A 97 3.87 7.92 -19.57
N THR A 98 3.46 8.95 -18.84
CA THR A 98 4.21 10.21 -18.69
C THR A 98 5.60 9.94 -18.11
N HIS A 99 5.70 9.11 -17.07
CA HIS A 99 6.94 8.91 -16.32
C HIS A 99 7.83 7.78 -16.86
N THR A 100 7.27 6.86 -17.64
CA THR A 100 8.04 5.80 -18.32
C THR A 100 8.35 6.11 -19.78
N SER A 101 7.88 7.24 -20.31
CA SER A 101 8.17 7.67 -21.68
C SER A 101 9.69 7.87 -21.89
N PRO A 102 10.26 7.46 -23.03
CA PRO A 102 11.66 7.77 -23.37
C PRO A 102 11.96 9.28 -23.37
N ASN A 103 10.93 10.10 -23.63
CA ASN A 103 10.97 11.55 -23.67
C ASN A 103 10.44 12.21 -22.39
N ALA A 104 10.28 11.45 -21.31
CA ALA A 104 9.88 12.01 -20.01
C ALA A 104 10.87 13.11 -19.60
N GLU A 105 10.34 14.26 -19.20
CA GLU A 105 11.13 15.41 -18.74
C GLU A 105 11.93 15.07 -17.48
N ASP A 106 11.30 14.34 -16.56
CA ASP A 106 11.91 13.88 -15.32
C ASP A 106 12.17 12.38 -15.36
N LYS A 107 13.45 12.02 -15.42
CA LYS A 107 13.93 10.62 -15.35
C LYS A 107 14.41 10.22 -13.97
N ARG A 108 14.40 11.14 -12.99
CA ARG A 108 14.88 10.93 -11.61
C ARG A 108 13.71 10.91 -10.61
N TRP A 109 12.66 10.19 -10.97
CA TRP A 109 11.56 9.86 -10.05
C TRP A 109 11.76 8.45 -9.46
N ALA A 110 11.40 8.28 -8.18
CA ALA A 110 11.41 6.98 -7.50
C ALA A 110 10.01 6.40 -7.33
N ALA A 111 9.10 7.21 -6.80
CA ALA A 111 7.74 6.79 -6.50
C ALA A 111 6.75 7.92 -6.77
N ILE A 112 5.56 7.54 -7.22
CA ILE A 112 4.43 8.45 -7.33
C ILE A 112 3.33 7.94 -6.41
N PHE A 113 3.05 8.72 -5.39
CA PHE A 113 2.01 8.49 -4.39
C PHE A 113 0.71 9.06 -4.88
N PHE A 114 -0.37 8.28 -4.78
CA PHE A 114 -1.69 8.71 -5.21
C PHE A 114 -2.63 9.12 -4.07
N ALA A 115 -2.28 8.71 -2.85
CA ALA A 115 -2.88 9.14 -1.59
C ALA A 115 -1.97 8.62 -0.47
N TYR A 116 -0.88 9.32 -0.19
CA TYR A 116 0.25 8.74 0.54
C TYR A 116 0.69 7.40 -0.11
N ASP A 117 1.21 6.44 0.66
CA ASP A 117 1.72 5.16 0.16
C ASP A 117 0.63 4.09 -0.13
N ARG A 118 -0.66 4.45 0.01
CA ARG A 118 -1.81 3.54 -0.14
C ARG A 118 -1.95 2.92 -1.53
N LEU A 119 -1.62 3.70 -2.57
CA LEU A 119 -1.44 3.26 -3.95
C LEU A 119 -0.25 4.04 -4.50
N THR A 120 0.73 3.31 -5.01
CA THR A 120 2.01 3.88 -5.43
C THR A 120 2.45 3.29 -6.75
N LEU A 121 2.90 4.13 -7.68
CA LEU A 121 3.68 3.70 -8.83
C LEU A 121 5.17 3.75 -8.47
N VAL A 122 5.86 2.64 -8.64
CA VAL A 122 7.27 2.45 -8.25
C VAL A 122 8.15 2.35 -9.49
N ASN A 123 9.26 3.10 -9.51
CA ASN A 123 10.34 2.96 -10.48
C ASN A 123 11.34 1.90 -10.00
N VAL A 124 11.45 0.77 -10.69
CA VAL A 124 12.34 -0.33 -10.26
C VAL A 124 13.79 0.12 -10.22
N LYS A 125 14.22 0.95 -11.18
CA LYS A 125 15.61 1.40 -11.25
C LYS A 125 16.03 2.17 -9.99
N SER A 126 15.19 3.05 -9.47
CA SER A 126 15.58 3.87 -8.31
C SER A 126 15.77 3.03 -7.05
N TYR A 127 14.91 2.03 -6.86
CA TYR A 127 14.98 1.12 -5.73
C TYR A 127 16.22 0.21 -5.84
N VAL A 128 16.58 -0.24 -7.05
CA VAL A 128 17.82 -0.99 -7.31
C VAL A 128 19.05 -0.12 -7.06
N ASP A 129 19.05 1.13 -7.51
CA ASP A 129 20.18 2.06 -7.38
C ASP A 129 20.57 2.29 -5.90
N VAL A 130 19.62 2.20 -4.95
CA VAL A 130 19.89 2.36 -3.51
C VAL A 130 19.98 1.03 -2.74
N GLY A 131 19.88 -0.13 -3.41
CA GLY A 131 20.05 -1.45 -2.80
C GLY A 131 18.78 -2.10 -2.23
N GLY A 132 17.60 -1.67 -2.64
CA GLY A 132 16.32 -2.23 -2.19
C GLY A 132 15.98 -1.88 -0.73
N TRP A 133 14.99 -2.56 -0.17
CA TRP A 133 14.55 -2.37 1.22
C TRP A 133 15.45 -3.13 2.19
N ASP A 134 15.79 -2.51 3.32
CA ASP A 134 16.60 -3.16 4.35
C ASP A 134 15.74 -4.16 5.14
N THR A 135 15.96 -5.46 4.91
CA THR A 135 15.18 -6.52 5.56
C THR A 135 15.42 -6.63 7.07
N GLN A 136 16.47 -6.00 7.61
CA GLN A 136 16.67 -5.91 9.07
C GLN A 136 15.78 -4.84 9.71
N ILE A 137 15.13 -3.98 8.91
CA ILE A 137 14.11 -3.03 9.35
C ILE A 137 12.75 -3.53 8.78
N PRO A 138 12.10 -4.51 9.42
CA PRO A 138 11.04 -5.32 8.81
C PRO A 138 9.71 -4.59 8.57
N PHE A 139 9.38 -3.58 9.39
CA PHE A 139 8.11 -2.84 9.35
C PHE A 139 8.37 -1.35 9.67
N TYR A 140 8.02 -0.85 10.86
CA TYR A 140 8.21 0.56 11.20
C TYR A 140 9.69 0.98 11.17
N GLY A 141 9.93 2.16 10.57
CA GLY A 141 11.26 2.69 10.24
C GLY A 141 11.70 2.38 8.81
N THR A 142 11.13 1.35 8.15
CA THR A 142 11.59 0.92 6.83
C THR A 142 11.24 1.90 5.72
N ASP A 143 10.06 2.52 5.78
CA ASP A 143 9.66 3.56 4.82
C ASP A 143 10.57 4.78 4.94
N CYS A 144 10.90 5.18 6.17
CA CYS A 144 11.81 6.29 6.44
C CYS A 144 13.22 5.98 5.93
N ASP A 145 13.74 4.79 6.23
CA ASP A 145 15.02 4.32 5.68
C ASP A 145 15.04 4.36 4.15
N MET A 146 14.03 3.79 3.50
CA MET A 146 14.02 3.65 2.06
C MET A 146 13.83 4.99 1.35
N HIS A 147 12.85 5.80 1.78
CA HIS A 147 12.57 7.08 1.15
C HIS A 147 13.69 8.10 1.37
N SER A 148 14.31 8.13 2.56
CA SER A 148 15.48 8.96 2.79
C SER A 148 16.67 8.52 1.92
N ARG A 149 16.94 7.21 1.79
CA ARG A 149 18.00 6.74 0.88
C ARG A 149 17.75 7.12 -0.58
N LEU A 150 16.50 7.01 -1.04
CA LEU A 150 16.12 7.45 -2.38
C LEU A 150 16.37 8.95 -2.57
N SER A 151 15.93 9.78 -1.62
CA SER A 151 16.11 11.23 -1.65
C SER A 151 17.58 11.64 -1.62
N MET A 152 18.37 11.08 -0.69
CA MET A 152 19.82 11.31 -0.60
C MET A 152 20.58 10.86 -1.87
N ALA A 153 20.06 9.87 -2.61
CA ALA A 153 20.58 9.44 -3.90
C ALA A 153 20.12 10.33 -5.08
N GLY A 154 19.37 11.39 -4.82
CA GLY A 154 18.84 12.31 -5.83
C GLY A 154 17.63 11.76 -6.59
N TRP A 155 16.89 10.81 -6.02
CA TRP A 155 15.62 10.35 -6.56
C TRP A 155 14.45 11.01 -5.84
N HIS A 156 13.47 11.46 -6.61
CA HIS A 156 12.35 12.24 -6.06
C HIS A 156 11.07 11.43 -5.99
N THR A 157 10.30 11.64 -4.92
CA THR A 157 8.92 11.19 -4.83
C THR A 157 7.98 12.32 -5.24
N LYS A 158 6.81 11.97 -5.79
CA LYS A 158 5.76 12.92 -6.15
C LYS A 158 4.44 12.46 -5.58
N GLU A 159 3.57 13.40 -5.25
CA GLU A 159 2.17 13.11 -4.95
C GLU A 159 1.30 13.64 -6.09
N LEU A 160 0.51 12.76 -6.70
CA LEU A 160 -0.39 13.09 -7.79
C LEU A 160 -1.78 12.58 -7.47
N TYR A 161 -2.79 13.32 -7.90
CA TYR A 161 -4.17 12.89 -7.74
C TYR A 161 -4.56 11.84 -8.80
N THR A 162 -5.14 10.71 -8.37
CA THR A 162 -5.69 9.68 -9.28
C THR A 162 -7.17 9.37 -9.06
N GLY A 163 -7.86 10.11 -8.19
CA GLY A 163 -9.18 9.72 -7.68
C GLY A 163 -9.15 9.52 -6.17
N LEU A 164 -10.13 8.81 -5.64
CA LEU A 164 -10.30 8.65 -4.19
C LEU A 164 -9.80 7.29 -3.74
N ILE A 165 -8.84 7.30 -2.80
CA ILE A 165 -8.25 6.09 -2.23
C ILE A 165 -8.54 6.08 -0.73
N TYR A 166 -9.48 5.22 -0.37
CA TYR A 166 -9.94 5.04 0.99
C TYR A 166 -9.10 4.01 1.73
N ASP A 167 -8.66 4.36 2.93
CA ASP A 167 -7.93 3.48 3.83
C ASP A 167 -8.90 2.95 4.90
N ILE A 168 -9.38 1.72 4.75
CA ILE A 168 -10.53 1.19 5.49
C ILE A 168 -10.11 0.17 6.54
N GLY A 169 -10.85 0.16 7.66
CA GLY A 169 -10.55 -0.72 8.80
C GLY A 169 -11.48 -1.93 8.91
N HIS A 170 -12.38 -2.15 7.95
CA HIS A 170 -13.38 -3.23 8.00
C HIS A 170 -13.77 -3.68 6.59
N SER A 171 -14.20 -4.93 6.45
CA SER A 171 -14.71 -5.45 5.19
C SER A 171 -16.04 -4.79 4.81
N LEU A 172 -16.26 -4.55 3.51
CA LEU A 172 -17.59 -4.24 3.00
C LEU A 172 -18.50 -5.47 3.15
N PRO A 173 -19.69 -5.34 3.77
CA PRO A 173 -20.63 -6.46 3.90
C PRO A 173 -21.23 -6.86 2.55
N ASP A 174 -21.34 -5.90 1.62
CA ASP A 174 -21.81 -6.11 0.25
C ASP A 174 -20.89 -5.37 -0.72
N LEU A 175 -20.14 -6.12 -1.55
CA LEU A 175 -19.32 -5.55 -2.61
C LEU A 175 -20.17 -4.96 -3.75
N GLY A 176 -21.44 -5.35 -3.84
CA GLY A 176 -22.39 -4.79 -4.79
C GLY A 176 -22.48 -3.26 -4.71
N ILE A 177 -22.27 -2.66 -3.53
CA ILE A 177 -22.27 -1.20 -3.37
C ILE A 177 -21.28 -0.48 -4.31
N LEU A 178 -20.16 -1.13 -4.65
CA LEU A 178 -19.16 -0.59 -5.58
C LEU A 178 -19.68 -0.51 -7.03
N TYR A 179 -20.67 -1.35 -7.35
CA TYR A 179 -21.28 -1.44 -8.68
C TYR A 179 -22.65 -0.77 -8.75
N ARG A 180 -23.15 -0.24 -7.62
CA ARG A 180 -24.44 0.46 -7.50
C ARG A 180 -25.58 -0.25 -8.26
N PRO A 181 -25.89 -1.52 -7.93
CA PRO A 181 -26.86 -2.30 -8.69
C PRO A 181 -28.22 -1.59 -8.73
N THR A 182 -28.82 -1.60 -9.91
CA THR A 182 -30.06 -0.90 -10.33
C THR A 182 -31.32 -1.25 -9.53
N VAL A 183 -31.23 -2.11 -8.52
CA VAL A 183 -32.36 -2.69 -7.77
C VAL A 183 -33.13 -1.63 -6.96
N SER A 184 -32.59 -0.43 -6.78
CA SER A 184 -33.17 0.60 -5.90
C SER A 184 -33.87 1.78 -6.59
N ASN A 185 -33.98 1.83 -7.93
CA ASN A 185 -34.40 3.06 -8.67
C ASN A 185 -33.57 4.32 -8.34
N LYS A 186 -32.46 4.19 -7.60
CA LYS A 186 -31.48 5.26 -7.46
C LYS A 186 -30.70 5.34 -8.76
N ALA A 187 -30.38 6.58 -9.15
CA ALA A 187 -29.77 6.88 -10.42
C ALA A 187 -28.52 6.02 -10.67
N THR A 188 -28.16 5.89 -11.95
CA THR A 188 -26.94 5.19 -12.42
C THR A 188 -25.98 6.13 -13.13
N GLU A 189 -26.27 7.42 -13.07
CA GLU A 189 -25.51 8.47 -13.75
C GLU A 189 -24.29 8.84 -12.91
N ARG A 190 -23.25 9.33 -13.58
CA ARG A 190 -22.03 9.75 -12.90
C ARG A 190 -22.33 10.82 -11.84
N GLY A 191 -21.87 10.58 -10.61
CA GLY A 191 -21.92 11.58 -9.52
C GLY A 191 -23.30 11.75 -8.89
N ASP A 192 -24.20 10.80 -9.08
CA ASP A 192 -25.56 10.86 -8.55
C ASP A 192 -25.68 10.49 -7.06
N SER A 193 -26.92 10.22 -6.62
CA SER A 193 -27.20 9.82 -5.24
C SER A 193 -26.59 8.46 -4.87
N GLY A 194 -26.46 7.52 -5.80
CA GLY A 194 -25.79 6.25 -5.56
C GLY A 194 -24.29 6.43 -5.34
N TYR A 195 -23.65 7.34 -6.08
CA TYR A 195 -22.26 7.71 -5.82
C TYR A 195 -22.09 8.42 -4.46
N THR A 196 -22.99 9.34 -4.13
CA THR A 196 -22.96 10.05 -2.85
C THR A 196 -23.13 9.10 -1.65
N ASP A 197 -24.03 8.11 -1.76
CA ASP A 197 -24.23 7.07 -0.74
C ASP A 197 -22.97 6.19 -0.57
N LEU A 198 -22.29 5.87 -1.68
CA LEU A 198 -21.02 5.15 -1.65
C LEU A 198 -19.94 5.97 -0.92
N LEU A 199 -19.77 7.26 -1.25
CA LEU A 199 -18.81 8.14 -0.57
C LEU A 199 -19.08 8.18 0.95
N SER A 200 -20.34 8.39 1.34
CA SER A 200 -20.74 8.41 2.75
C SER A 200 -20.36 7.12 3.48
N THR A 201 -20.55 5.96 2.82
CA THR A 201 -20.19 4.65 3.37
C THR A 201 -18.68 4.51 3.54
N LEU A 202 -17.89 4.85 2.51
CA LEU A 202 -16.43 4.74 2.55
C LEU A 202 -15.80 5.72 3.55
N ASP A 203 -16.31 6.95 3.62
CA ASP A 203 -15.92 7.95 4.60
C ASP A 203 -16.18 7.45 6.03
N ALA A 204 -17.32 6.80 6.28
CA ALA A 204 -17.63 6.23 7.58
C ALA A 204 -16.65 5.11 7.96
N LEU A 205 -16.31 4.22 7.03
CA LEU A 205 -15.35 3.14 7.25
C LEU A 205 -13.93 3.65 7.52
N GLN A 206 -13.49 4.68 6.78
CA GLN A 206 -12.20 5.32 7.00
C GLN A 206 -12.16 6.07 8.33
N ARG A 207 -13.23 6.79 8.72
CA ARG A 207 -13.32 7.41 10.06
C ARG A 207 -13.20 6.37 11.17
N VAL A 208 -13.92 5.25 11.05
CA VAL A 208 -13.81 4.14 12.01
C VAL A 208 -12.37 3.64 12.13
N LYS A 209 -11.59 3.62 11.06
CA LYS A 209 -10.16 3.27 11.13
C LYS A 209 -9.35 4.34 11.87
N ASN A 210 -9.57 5.61 11.55
CA ASN A 210 -8.75 6.72 12.04
C ASN A 210 -9.03 7.10 13.50
N GLU A 211 -10.27 6.96 13.95
CA GLU A 211 -10.76 7.49 15.22
C GLU A 211 -10.87 6.42 16.33
N GLN A 212 -10.53 5.16 16.03
CA GLN A 212 -10.56 4.11 17.03
C GLN A 212 -9.53 4.34 18.13
N ALA A 213 -10.00 4.39 19.39
CA ALA A 213 -9.16 4.55 20.57
C ALA A 213 -8.08 3.47 20.72
N SER A 214 -8.35 2.26 20.21
CA SER A 214 -7.42 1.13 20.18
C SER A 214 -6.39 1.19 19.04
N GLY A 215 -6.38 2.27 18.24
CA GLY A 215 -5.43 2.51 17.15
C GLY A 215 -5.96 2.14 15.76
N ARG A 216 -5.20 2.49 14.72
CA ARG A 216 -5.59 2.34 13.30
C ARG A 216 -5.61 0.91 12.77
N ASN A 217 -4.85 0.00 13.38
CA ASN A 217 -4.57 -1.33 12.84
C ASN A 217 -5.35 -2.46 13.53
N THR A 218 -6.45 -2.12 14.21
CA THR A 218 -7.28 -3.07 14.98
C THR A 218 -7.89 -4.18 14.14
N TRP A 219 -8.00 -3.96 12.83
CA TRP A 219 -8.53 -4.92 11.86
C TRP A 219 -7.62 -6.14 11.67
N GLN A 220 -6.30 -5.99 11.91
CA GLN A 220 -5.31 -7.07 11.72
C GLN A 220 -5.53 -8.26 12.67
N GLY A 221 -6.17 -8.03 13.82
CA GLY A 221 -6.46 -9.06 14.84
C GLY A 221 -7.92 -9.54 14.90
N GLN A 222 -8.75 -9.17 13.92
CA GLN A 222 -10.19 -9.50 13.93
C GLN A 222 -10.48 -10.96 13.60
N GLN A 223 -9.75 -11.55 12.65
CA GLN A 223 -9.87 -12.97 12.35
C GLN A 223 -9.17 -13.80 13.42
N ARG A 224 -9.92 -14.67 14.11
CA ARG A 224 -9.41 -15.43 15.27
C ARG A 224 -9.63 -16.94 15.17
N GLY A 225 -10.16 -17.43 14.05
CA GLY A 225 -10.47 -18.84 13.84
C GLY A 225 -9.28 -19.65 13.32
N GLY A 226 -9.57 -20.80 12.74
CA GLY A 226 -8.59 -21.68 12.11
C GLY A 226 -7.91 -22.68 13.05
N HIS A 227 -8.34 -22.80 14.31
CA HIS A 227 -7.77 -23.78 15.24
C HIS A 227 -7.97 -25.20 14.71
N GLY A 228 -6.88 -25.96 14.58
CA GLY A 228 -6.87 -27.30 13.99
C GLY A 228 -6.69 -27.34 12.47
N GLU A 229 -6.64 -26.18 11.80
CA GLU A 229 -6.34 -26.09 10.37
C GLU A 229 -4.82 -26.09 10.10
N PRO A 230 -4.38 -26.46 8.89
CA PRO A 230 -2.96 -26.40 8.54
C PRO A 230 -2.40 -24.98 8.68
N PHE A 231 -1.16 -24.87 9.18
CA PHE A 231 -0.45 -23.60 9.39
C PHE A 231 -1.14 -22.64 10.38
N TYR A 232 -2.04 -23.15 11.24
CA TYR A 232 -2.61 -22.39 12.34
C TYR A 232 -1.53 -21.77 13.24
N ARG A 233 -1.74 -20.51 13.61
CA ARG A 233 -0.99 -19.79 14.64
C ARG A 233 -2.01 -19.18 15.59
N ASP A 234 -1.69 -19.11 16.87
CA ASP A 234 -2.51 -18.35 17.81
C ASP A 234 -2.57 -16.88 17.34
N PRO A 235 -3.76 -16.34 17.02
CA PRO A 235 -3.88 -15.01 16.43
C PRO A 235 -3.38 -13.89 17.33
N ARG A 236 -3.52 -14.03 18.66
CA ARG A 236 -3.07 -13.01 19.62
C ARG A 236 -1.55 -13.03 19.76
N GLY A 237 -0.96 -14.22 19.94
CA GLY A 237 0.48 -14.39 19.97
C GLY A 237 1.14 -13.97 18.65
N PHE A 238 0.45 -14.14 17.53
CA PHE A 238 0.89 -13.63 16.23
C PHE A 238 0.91 -12.09 16.19
N GLU A 239 -0.16 -11.43 16.65
CA GLU A 239 -0.22 -9.96 16.77
C GLU A 239 0.88 -9.42 17.70
N ASP A 240 1.08 -10.05 18.87
CA ASP A 240 2.14 -9.67 19.80
C ASP A 240 3.54 -9.82 19.17
N ALA A 241 3.79 -10.92 18.45
CA ALA A 241 5.04 -11.13 17.73
C ALA A 241 5.27 -10.08 16.63
N MET A 242 4.21 -9.67 15.92
CA MET A 242 4.29 -8.58 14.93
C MET A 242 4.68 -7.26 15.61
N ARG A 243 4.06 -6.91 16.74
CA ARG A 243 4.42 -5.71 17.51
C ARG A 243 5.87 -5.73 17.98
N MET A 244 6.34 -6.85 18.52
CA MET A 244 7.76 -7.00 18.89
C MET A 244 8.69 -6.79 17.70
N THR A 245 8.30 -7.28 16.52
CA THR A 245 9.06 -7.13 15.28
C THR A 245 9.06 -5.68 14.79
N HIS A 246 7.98 -4.93 15.01
CA HIS A 246 7.92 -3.48 14.74
C HIS A 246 8.92 -2.71 15.63
N ASP A 247 8.94 -3.01 16.93
CA ASP A 247 9.83 -2.35 17.88
C ASP A 247 11.30 -2.70 17.59
N PHE A 248 11.59 -3.95 17.22
CA PHE A 248 12.90 -4.35 16.71
C PHE A 248 13.34 -3.53 15.49
N GLY A 249 12.45 -3.35 14.50
CA GLY A 249 12.74 -2.55 13.31
C GLY A 249 13.08 -1.10 13.62
N ARG A 250 12.34 -0.48 14.55
CA ARG A 250 12.64 0.88 15.04
C ARG A 250 14.02 0.96 15.69
N SER A 251 14.40 -0.04 16.48
CA SER A 251 15.73 -0.10 17.10
C SER A 251 16.85 -0.24 16.06
N VAL A 252 16.68 -1.13 15.09
CA VAL A 252 17.67 -1.29 13.99
C VAL A 252 17.78 0.00 13.18
N PHE A 253 16.66 0.63 12.82
CA PHE A 253 16.65 1.92 12.13
C PHE A 253 17.42 2.98 12.91
N ALA A 254 17.14 3.10 14.21
CA ALA A 254 17.80 4.08 15.06
C ALA A 254 19.32 3.86 15.09
N GLU A 255 19.76 2.62 15.35
CA GLU A 255 21.20 2.29 15.40
C GLU A 255 21.88 2.47 14.04
N LYS A 256 21.20 2.13 12.94
CA LYS A 256 21.71 2.31 11.59
C LYS A 256 22.00 3.77 11.28
N TRP A 257 21.15 4.69 11.72
CA TRP A 257 21.26 6.10 11.35
C TRP A 257 21.77 7.00 12.47
N GLY A 258 22.00 6.47 13.67
CA GLY A 258 22.29 7.28 14.85
C GLY A 258 21.21 8.33 15.16
N HIS A 259 20.01 8.17 14.57
CA HIS A 259 18.88 9.09 14.67
C HIS A 259 17.55 8.31 14.70
N ARG A 260 16.55 8.80 15.44
CA ARG A 260 15.29 8.05 15.70
C ARG A 260 14.10 8.44 14.83
N ASP A 261 14.12 9.64 14.26
CA ASP A 261 13.02 10.17 13.48
C ASP A 261 13.28 10.01 11.97
N CYS A 262 12.30 10.36 11.14
CA CYS A 262 12.35 10.11 9.70
C CYS A 262 13.02 11.23 8.90
N ASP A 263 13.44 12.31 9.57
CA ASP A 263 14.04 13.51 8.99
C ASP A 263 15.56 13.41 8.86
N LEU A 264 16.06 12.25 8.40
CA LEU A 264 17.49 11.94 8.31
C LEU A 264 18.31 13.04 7.61
N GLU A 265 17.82 13.56 6.48
CA GLU A 265 18.50 14.61 5.72
C GLU A 265 18.51 15.95 6.48
N ALA A 266 17.44 16.28 7.20
CA ALA A 266 17.39 17.50 8.02
C ALA A 266 18.33 17.40 9.23
N ALA A 267 18.53 16.18 9.75
CA ALA A 267 19.56 15.87 10.74
C ALA A 267 21.00 15.89 10.17
N GLY A 268 21.17 16.15 8.86
CA GLY A 268 22.47 16.27 8.20
C GLY A 268 23.10 14.94 7.81
N LEU A 269 22.34 13.84 7.84
CA LEU A 269 22.82 12.52 7.46
C LEU A 269 22.83 12.35 5.93
N ALA A 270 23.80 11.57 5.45
CA ALA A 270 23.97 11.17 4.06
C ALA A 270 24.02 9.65 3.91
N LEU A 271 23.93 9.14 2.67
CA LEU A 271 23.92 7.69 2.38
C LEU A 271 25.07 6.92 3.04
N ASP A 272 26.26 7.50 3.06
CA ASP A 272 27.46 6.84 3.56
C ASP A 272 27.54 6.80 5.09
N ASP A 273 26.63 7.46 5.80
CA ASP A 273 26.62 7.53 7.27
C ASP A 273 26.01 6.30 7.95
N GLN A 274 25.35 5.43 7.18
CA GLN A 274 24.76 4.17 7.67
C GLN A 274 25.78 3.38 8.49
N TRP A 275 25.45 3.15 9.77
CA TRP A 275 26.23 2.43 10.77
C TRP A 275 27.54 3.09 11.22
N LYS A 276 27.76 4.37 10.88
CA LYS A 276 29.04 5.08 11.13
C LYS A 276 28.92 6.29 12.03
N VAL A 277 27.70 6.74 12.32
CA VAL A 277 27.45 7.95 13.11
C VAL A 277 27.17 7.65 14.56
N THR A 278 27.52 8.60 15.43
CA THR A 278 27.20 8.55 16.86
C THR A 278 25.70 8.76 17.05
N ARG A 279 25.14 8.13 18.08
CA ARG A 279 23.74 8.26 18.48
C ARG A 279 23.48 9.67 18.99
N ASP A 280 22.55 10.39 18.38
CA ASP A 280 22.22 11.76 18.77
C ASP A 280 21.46 11.85 20.10
N TRP A 281 20.79 10.76 20.51
CA TRP A 281 20.01 10.65 21.74
C TRP A 281 20.81 10.27 23.00
N GLU A 282 22.12 10.04 22.89
CA GLU A 282 22.99 9.78 24.06
C GLU A 282 23.59 11.06 24.65
N SER A 283 23.42 12.19 23.96
CA SER A 283 23.97 13.51 24.33
C SER A 283 23.10 14.32 25.29
N CYS A 284 22.06 13.72 25.88
CA CYS A 284 21.07 14.37 26.76
C CYS A 284 21.25 13.98 28.24
#